data_AF-M7AML8-F1
#
_entry.id   AF-M7AML8-F1
#
_cell.length_a   1.000
_cell.length_b   1.000
_cell.length_c   1.000
_cell.angle_alpha   90.00
_cell.angle_beta   90.00
_cell.angle_gamma   90.00
#
_symmetry.space_group_name_H-M   'P 1'
#
loop_
_entity.id
_entity.type
_entity.pdbx_description
1 polymer ?
#
loop_
_entity_poly.entity_id
_entity_poly.type
_entity_poly.pdbx_seq_one_letter_code
_entity_poly.pdbx_strand_id
1 'polypeptide(L)'
;MNLRSCVRLIFDFLRGTWSILAPCIRTQIWPILLSFTRGLKDVVKGVLRLLLSQTHQTLALLLLPIVIGLAVFFFPHVTVNYEAGEPEPLSVADLLRVQGRLEARGKMTDDLRACLDLALQEFMRETPSIQDNAKMLIQCRGTMLEFESGDGKHEIYVYYRNGEPRYDMKEPTMEVYLSRLRSHPERLSVENLLKVQNRLEAGGKMTEVLRRCFELALEKFPKEPVYLQNKARLVISTVGKRTVFLSGNGENEINVYPDNTGLIQYVVKVPGWWAWVARNMVTIALVTIPVFICPMIIYQKTRQRR
;
A
#
# COMPACT_ATOMS: atom_id res chain seq x y z
N MET A 1 14.79 -39.04 -19.67
CA MET A 1 13.56 -38.30 -20.00
C MET A 1 13.72 -36.90 -19.44
N ASN A 2 13.74 -35.87 -20.28
CA ASN A 2 14.25 -34.54 -19.92
C ASN A 2 13.17 -33.68 -19.24
N LEU A 3 13.51 -32.93 -18.17
CA LEU A 3 12.56 -32.15 -17.35
C LEU A 3 11.70 -31.18 -18.18
N ARG A 4 12.27 -30.67 -19.28
CA ARG A 4 11.56 -29.83 -20.27
C ARG A 4 10.39 -30.53 -20.96
N SER A 5 10.47 -31.85 -21.18
CA SER A 5 9.36 -32.62 -21.79
C SER A 5 8.23 -32.86 -20.80
N CYS A 6 8.52 -33.07 -19.51
CA CYS A 6 7.48 -33.21 -18.49
C CYS A 6 6.73 -31.89 -18.26
N VAL A 7 7.44 -30.75 -18.23
CA VAL A 7 6.80 -29.44 -18.05
C VAL A 7 5.88 -29.10 -19.22
N ARG A 8 6.27 -29.42 -20.46
CA ARG A 8 5.40 -29.23 -21.63
C ARG A 8 4.14 -30.10 -21.56
N LEU A 9 4.28 -31.38 -21.21
CA LEU A 9 3.13 -32.29 -21.10
C LEU A 9 2.14 -31.85 -20.02
N ILE A 10 2.63 -31.37 -18.87
CA ILE A 10 1.76 -30.84 -17.80
C ILE A 10 1.07 -29.56 -18.27
N PHE A 11 1.78 -28.67 -18.96
CA PHE A 11 1.20 -27.41 -19.43
C PHE A 11 0.14 -27.63 -20.53
N ASP A 12 0.38 -28.57 -21.44
CA ASP A 12 -0.57 -28.94 -22.49
C ASP A 12 -1.79 -29.67 -21.91
N PHE A 13 -1.61 -30.50 -20.87
CA PHE A 13 -2.71 -31.15 -20.14
C PHE A 13 -3.56 -30.13 -19.35
N LEU A 14 -2.93 -29.18 -18.67
CA LEU A 14 -3.63 -28.11 -17.94
C LEU A 14 -4.35 -27.15 -18.90
N ARG A 15 -3.76 -26.86 -20.06
CA ARG A 15 -4.40 -26.02 -21.09
C ARG A 15 -5.60 -26.73 -21.73
N GLY A 16 -5.48 -28.04 -22.00
CA GLY A 16 -6.58 -28.84 -22.56
C GLY A 16 -7.72 -29.07 -21.58
N THR A 17 -7.44 -29.20 -20.28
CA THR A 17 -8.49 -29.31 -19.25
C THR A 17 -9.18 -27.96 -19.00
N TRP A 18 -8.43 -26.84 -19.06
CA TRP A 18 -9.01 -25.50 -18.89
C TRP A 18 -9.93 -25.09 -20.05
N SER A 19 -9.63 -25.47 -21.30
CA SER A 19 -10.50 -25.16 -22.45
C SER A 19 -11.84 -25.90 -22.42
N ILE A 20 -11.92 -27.03 -21.69
CA ILE A 20 -13.15 -27.81 -21.48
C ILE A 20 -13.92 -27.33 -20.24
N LEU A 21 -13.22 -26.94 -19.17
CA LEU A 21 -13.83 -26.47 -17.92
C LEU A 21 -14.33 -25.02 -17.99
N ALA A 22 -13.66 -24.14 -18.72
CA ALA A 22 -14.01 -22.72 -18.79
C ALA A 22 -15.42 -22.46 -19.39
N PRO A 23 -15.89 -23.17 -20.42
CA PRO A 23 -17.27 -23.06 -20.90
C PRO A 23 -18.30 -23.60 -19.88
N CYS A 24 -18.03 -24.74 -19.24
CA CYS A 24 -18.92 -25.33 -18.23
C CYS A 24 -19.12 -24.44 -16.99
N ILE A 25 -18.03 -23.83 -16.48
CA ILE A 25 -18.11 -22.92 -15.33
C ILE A 25 -18.89 -21.65 -15.69
N ARG A 26 -18.70 -21.13 -16.91
CA ARG A 26 -19.34 -19.89 -17.37
C ARG A 26 -20.83 -20.05 -17.69
N THR A 27 -21.28 -21.22 -18.18
CA THR A 27 -22.67 -21.42 -18.61
C THR A 27 -23.55 -22.11 -17.57
N GLN A 28 -23.00 -23.00 -16.74
CA GLN A 28 -23.79 -23.74 -15.73
C GLN A 28 -23.62 -23.20 -14.31
N ILE A 29 -22.40 -22.85 -13.90
CA ILE A 29 -22.11 -22.55 -12.48
C ILE A 29 -22.30 -21.06 -12.16
N TRP A 30 -21.90 -20.17 -13.08
CA TRP A 30 -22.02 -18.72 -12.90
C TRP A 30 -23.48 -18.21 -12.72
N PRO A 31 -24.49 -18.70 -13.47
CA PRO A 31 -25.88 -18.30 -13.27
C PRO A 31 -26.44 -18.79 -11.92
N ILE A 32 -26.01 -19.96 -11.45
CA ILE A 32 -26.41 -20.52 -10.16
C ILE A 32 -25.84 -19.67 -9.02
N LEU A 33 -24.55 -19.30 -9.09
CA LEU A 33 -23.91 -18.38 -8.14
C LEU A 33 -24.53 -16.97 -8.15
N LEU A 34 -24.91 -16.46 -9.32
CA LEU A 34 -25.64 -15.17 -9.43
C LEU A 34 -27.07 -15.25 -8.88
N SER A 35 -27.77 -16.36 -9.09
CA SER A 35 -29.10 -16.59 -8.49
C SER A 35 -29.01 -16.77 -6.98
N PHE A 36 -27.95 -17.40 -6.48
CA PHE A 36 -27.72 -17.61 -5.05
C PHE A 36 -27.38 -16.31 -4.34
N THR A 37 -26.54 -15.46 -4.95
CA THR A 37 -26.20 -14.13 -4.38
C THR A 37 -27.36 -13.15 -4.45
N ARG A 38 -28.23 -13.20 -5.47
CA ARG A 38 -29.49 -12.42 -5.50
C ARG A 38 -30.49 -12.94 -4.48
N GLY A 39 -30.70 -14.25 -4.41
CA GLY A 39 -31.58 -14.88 -3.41
C GLY A 39 -31.14 -14.58 -1.98
N LEU A 40 -29.83 -14.65 -1.69
CA LEU A 40 -29.29 -14.30 -0.38
C LEU A 40 -29.51 -12.82 -0.05
N LYS A 41 -29.36 -11.92 -1.03
CA LYS A 41 -29.61 -10.49 -0.83
C LYS A 41 -31.08 -10.20 -0.55
N ASP A 42 -32.00 -10.89 -1.23
CA ASP A 42 -33.43 -10.73 -1.02
C ASP A 42 -33.92 -11.38 0.29
N VAL A 43 -33.32 -12.50 0.69
CA VAL A 43 -33.54 -13.13 2.01
C VAL A 43 -32.99 -12.23 3.12
N VAL A 44 -31.78 -11.71 3.00
CA VAL A 44 -31.20 -10.76 3.99
C VAL A 44 -32.04 -9.49 4.07
N LYS A 45 -32.52 -8.96 2.95
CA LYS A 45 -33.39 -7.78 2.92
C LYS A 45 -34.79 -8.07 3.48
N GLY A 46 -35.32 -9.28 3.28
CA GLY A 46 -36.57 -9.75 3.86
C GLY A 46 -36.48 -9.96 5.36
N VAL A 47 -35.41 -10.61 5.83
CA VAL A 47 -35.07 -10.79 7.25
C VAL A 47 -34.84 -9.43 7.91
N LEU A 48 -34.12 -8.51 7.28
CA LEU A 48 -33.91 -7.16 7.80
C LEU A 48 -35.23 -6.36 7.90
N ARG A 49 -36.15 -6.51 6.93
CA ARG A 49 -37.49 -5.91 7.01
C ARG A 49 -38.36 -6.55 8.10
N LEU A 50 -38.26 -7.86 8.30
CA LEU A 50 -38.94 -8.59 9.38
C LEU A 50 -38.40 -8.19 10.75
N LEU A 51 -37.09 -7.98 10.88
CA LEU A 51 -36.43 -7.53 12.12
C LEU A 51 -36.75 -6.06 12.46
N LEU A 52 -37.03 -5.23 11.45
CA LEU A 52 -37.41 -3.81 11.62
C LEU A 52 -38.92 -3.60 11.82
N SER A 53 -39.75 -4.63 11.65
CA SER A 53 -41.18 -4.57 11.96
C SER A 53 -41.41 -4.65 13.48
N GLN A 54 -42.16 -3.67 14.01
CA GLN A 54 -42.40 -3.46 15.44
C GLN A 54 -43.07 -4.66 16.16
N THR A 55 -43.62 -5.61 15.41
CA THR A 55 -44.25 -6.84 15.92
C THR A 55 -43.29 -8.02 16.14
N HIS A 56 -42.00 -7.92 15.79
CA HIS A 56 -41.05 -9.05 15.81
C HIS A 56 -39.76 -8.82 16.61
N GLN A 57 -39.65 -7.71 17.35
CA GLN A 57 -38.49 -7.45 18.21
C GLN A 57 -38.27 -8.53 19.27
N THR A 58 -39.34 -9.15 19.78
CA THR A 58 -39.27 -10.22 20.79
C THR A 58 -38.73 -11.55 20.22
N LEU A 59 -39.07 -11.88 18.97
CA LEU A 59 -38.57 -13.07 18.27
C LEU A 59 -37.10 -12.91 17.84
N ALA A 60 -36.72 -11.70 17.43
CA ALA A 60 -35.33 -11.35 17.14
C ALA A 60 -34.41 -11.54 18.35
N LEU A 61 -34.87 -11.12 19.54
CA LEU A 61 -34.17 -11.30 20.81
C LEU A 61 -34.04 -12.77 21.23
N LEU A 62 -35.05 -13.60 20.95
CA LEU A 62 -35.03 -15.04 21.25
C LEU A 62 -34.09 -15.83 20.33
N LEU A 63 -33.92 -15.40 19.08
CA LEU A 63 -33.03 -16.07 18.12
C LEU A 63 -31.57 -15.61 18.20
N LEU A 64 -31.32 -14.41 18.74
CA LEU A 64 -29.98 -13.86 18.92
C LEU A 64 -29.01 -14.81 19.66
N PRO A 65 -29.36 -15.42 20.81
CA PRO A 65 -28.45 -16.34 21.51
C PRO A 65 -28.20 -17.63 20.74
N ILE A 66 -29.15 -18.10 19.93
CA ILE A 66 -28.98 -19.29 19.07
C ILE A 66 -28.00 -18.97 17.94
N VAL A 67 -28.13 -17.79 17.31
CA VAL A 67 -27.20 -17.33 16.27
C VAL A 67 -25.80 -17.08 16.84
N ILE A 68 -25.68 -16.51 18.04
CA ILE A 68 -24.41 -16.34 18.74
C ILE A 68 -23.81 -17.71 19.10
N GLY A 69 -24.60 -18.64 19.62
CA GLY A 69 -24.16 -19.99 19.96
C GLY A 69 -23.66 -20.77 18.74
N LEU A 70 -24.38 -20.68 17.61
CA LEU A 70 -23.95 -21.28 16.34
C LEU A 70 -22.69 -20.59 15.79
N ALA A 71 -22.57 -19.27 15.90
CA ALA A 71 -21.36 -18.57 15.50
C ALA A 71 -20.14 -19.02 16.32
N VAL A 72 -20.27 -19.19 17.64
CA VAL A 72 -19.18 -19.71 18.50
C VAL A 72 -18.82 -21.16 18.14
N PHE A 73 -19.77 -21.95 17.65
CA PHE A 73 -19.53 -23.35 17.25
C PHE A 73 -18.88 -23.48 15.86
N PHE A 74 -19.24 -22.61 14.91
CA PHE A 74 -18.71 -22.62 13.54
C PHE A 74 -17.46 -21.77 13.34
N PHE A 75 -17.21 -20.80 14.22
CA PHE A 75 -15.94 -20.08 14.29
C PHE A 75 -15.16 -20.65 15.47
N PRO A 76 -14.42 -21.76 15.30
CA PRO A 76 -13.51 -22.21 16.33
C PRO A 76 -12.62 -21.02 16.68
N HIS A 77 -12.62 -20.63 17.96
CA HIS A 77 -11.62 -19.72 18.48
C HIS A 77 -10.28 -20.23 17.99
N VAL A 78 -9.62 -19.47 17.11
CA VAL A 78 -8.24 -19.72 16.75
C VAL A 78 -7.48 -19.56 18.06
N THR A 79 -7.27 -20.68 18.74
CA THR A 79 -6.40 -20.75 19.91
C THR A 79 -5.01 -20.46 19.36
N VAL A 80 -4.55 -19.23 19.56
CA VAL A 80 -3.16 -18.87 19.36
C VAL A 80 -2.39 -19.78 20.30
N ASN A 81 -1.66 -20.75 19.75
CA ASN A 81 -0.78 -21.57 20.55
C ASN A 81 0.38 -20.67 20.96
N TYR A 82 0.24 -20.06 22.14
CA TYR A 82 1.35 -19.44 22.84
C TYR A 82 2.27 -20.58 23.31
N GLU A 83 3.24 -20.95 22.49
CA GLU A 83 4.47 -21.55 23.02
C GLU A 83 5.16 -20.40 23.79
N ALA A 84 4.81 -20.23 25.07
CA ALA A 84 5.40 -19.23 25.97
C ALA A 84 6.85 -19.60 26.28
N GLY A 85 7.73 -19.38 25.31
CA GLY A 85 9.18 -19.39 25.48
C GLY A 85 9.69 -17.98 25.81
N GLU A 86 10.92 -17.91 26.32
CA GLU A 86 11.63 -16.63 26.39
C GLU A 86 11.78 -16.04 24.98
N PRO A 87 11.72 -14.70 24.83
CA PRO A 87 11.96 -14.03 23.55
C PRO A 87 13.28 -14.49 22.92
N GLU A 88 13.28 -14.75 21.62
CA GLU A 88 14.53 -15.02 20.92
C GLU A 88 15.33 -13.72 20.72
N PRO A 89 16.66 -13.78 20.66
CA PRO A 89 17.44 -12.60 20.32
C PRO A 89 17.03 -12.05 18.94
N LEU A 90 16.91 -10.73 18.83
CA LEU A 90 16.55 -10.05 17.59
C LEU A 90 17.80 -9.57 16.85
N SER A 91 18.19 -10.33 15.83
CA SER A 91 19.12 -9.88 14.79
C SER A 91 18.71 -10.48 13.43
N VAL A 92 19.29 -9.98 12.34
CA VAL A 92 19.09 -10.57 11.00
C VAL A 92 19.49 -12.05 10.99
N ALA A 93 20.60 -12.39 11.67
CA ALA A 93 21.07 -13.77 11.76
C ALA A 93 20.10 -14.64 12.56
N ASP A 94 19.52 -14.11 13.64
CA ASP A 94 18.55 -14.85 14.46
C ASP A 94 17.23 -15.08 13.72
N LEU A 95 16.72 -14.08 12.99
CA LEU A 95 15.54 -14.23 12.12
C LEU A 95 15.76 -15.34 11.07
N LEU A 96 16.91 -15.35 10.40
CA LEU A 96 17.28 -16.41 9.44
C LEU A 96 17.44 -17.78 10.11
N ARG A 97 18.01 -17.84 11.32
CA ARG A 97 18.16 -19.07 12.11
C ARG A 97 16.79 -19.65 12.45
N VAL A 98 15.84 -18.82 12.90
CA VAL A 98 14.47 -19.25 13.21
C VAL A 98 13.77 -19.72 11.95
N GLN A 99 13.93 -19.02 10.84
CA GLN A 99 13.38 -19.43 9.54
C GLN A 99 13.86 -20.84 9.16
N GLY A 100 15.17 -21.08 9.16
CA GLY A 100 15.73 -22.40 8.84
C GLY A 100 15.29 -23.50 9.82
N ARG A 101 15.18 -23.19 11.12
CA ARG A 101 14.69 -24.14 12.14
C ARG A 101 13.22 -24.53 11.92
N LEU A 102 12.38 -23.56 11.54
CA LEU A 102 10.96 -23.80 11.23
C LEU A 102 10.79 -24.62 9.96
N GLU A 103 11.62 -24.35 8.94
CA GLU A 103 11.65 -25.14 7.69
C GLU A 103 12.08 -26.58 7.94
N ALA A 104 13.18 -26.80 8.67
CA ALA A 104 13.67 -28.13 9.00
C ALA A 104 12.66 -28.98 9.81
N ARG A 105 11.80 -28.31 10.61
CA ARG A 105 10.74 -28.97 11.39
C ARG A 105 9.42 -29.12 10.63
N GLY A 106 9.33 -28.67 9.37
CA GLY A 106 8.08 -28.67 8.61
C GLY A 106 6.98 -27.77 9.19
N LYS A 107 7.33 -26.80 10.04
CA LYS A 107 6.39 -25.83 10.63
C LYS A 107 6.27 -24.55 9.80
N MET A 108 7.04 -24.40 8.73
CA MET A 108 7.02 -23.22 7.87
C MET A 108 5.83 -23.24 6.91
N THR A 109 4.86 -22.36 7.13
CA THR A 109 3.77 -22.11 6.18
C THR A 109 4.15 -21.00 5.21
N ASP A 110 3.49 -20.91 4.05
CA ASP A 110 3.75 -19.84 3.07
C ASP A 110 3.49 -18.45 3.66
N ASP A 111 2.41 -18.30 4.44
CA ASP A 111 2.09 -17.05 5.13
C ASP A 111 3.17 -16.66 6.14
N LEU A 112 3.64 -17.62 6.96
CA LEU A 112 4.69 -17.36 7.94
C LEU A 112 6.02 -17.02 7.28
N ARG A 113 6.34 -17.69 6.15
CA ARG A 113 7.51 -17.35 5.33
C ARG A 113 7.40 -15.92 4.82
N ALA A 114 6.26 -15.53 4.24
CA ALA A 114 6.04 -14.17 3.76
C ALA A 114 6.15 -13.13 4.89
N CYS A 115 5.68 -13.44 6.10
CA CYS A 115 5.86 -12.60 7.27
C CYS A 115 7.35 -12.45 7.66
N LEU A 116 8.10 -13.55 7.74
CA LEU A 116 9.52 -13.54 8.07
C LEU A 116 10.37 -12.82 7.03
N ASP A 117 10.07 -13.02 5.74
CA ASP A 117 10.76 -12.34 4.65
C ASP A 117 10.51 -10.81 4.71
N LEU A 118 9.27 -10.39 4.98
CA LEU A 118 8.95 -8.97 5.20
C LEU A 118 9.66 -8.41 6.44
N ALA A 119 9.66 -9.17 7.55
CA ALA A 119 10.33 -8.79 8.78
C ALA A 119 11.83 -8.56 8.55
N LEU A 120 12.50 -9.49 7.86
CA LEU A 120 13.91 -9.36 7.48
C LEU A 120 14.15 -8.12 6.62
N GLN A 121 13.37 -7.95 5.56
CA GLN A 121 13.53 -6.84 4.62
C GLN A 121 13.38 -5.48 5.30
N GLU A 122 12.31 -5.28 6.07
CA GLU A 122 12.02 -3.98 6.67
C GLU A 122 12.91 -3.73 7.89
N PHE A 123 13.20 -4.75 8.71
CA PHE A 123 14.10 -4.59 9.86
C PHE A 123 15.51 -4.19 9.42
N MET A 124 16.03 -4.75 8.33
CA MET A 124 17.34 -4.34 7.77
C MET A 124 17.40 -2.87 7.35
N ARG A 125 16.26 -2.25 7.07
CA ARG A 125 16.15 -0.84 6.67
C ARG A 125 15.92 0.09 7.87
N GLU A 126 15.59 -0.47 9.04
CA GLU A 126 15.49 0.31 10.27
C GLU A 126 16.84 0.88 10.70
N THR A 127 16.79 2.01 11.40
CA THR A 127 18.01 2.66 11.87
C THR A 127 18.68 1.84 12.97
N PRO A 128 20.02 1.91 13.16
CA PRO A 128 20.71 1.16 14.20
C PRO A 128 20.11 1.35 15.59
N SER A 129 19.73 2.58 15.94
CA SER A 129 19.04 2.89 17.22
C SER A 129 17.74 2.10 17.43
N ILE A 130 17.05 1.72 16.36
CA ILE A 130 15.85 0.87 16.44
C ILE A 130 16.28 -0.58 16.57
N GLN A 131 17.19 -1.05 15.71
CA GLN A 131 17.65 -2.44 15.71
C GLN A 131 18.26 -2.90 17.05
N ASP A 132 18.99 -2.01 17.73
CA ASP A 132 19.69 -2.31 18.99
C ASP A 132 18.77 -2.31 20.23
N ASN A 133 17.51 -1.88 20.10
CA ASN A 133 16.58 -1.78 21.23
C ASN A 133 15.11 -2.02 20.81
N ALA A 134 14.89 -3.07 20.02
CA ALA A 134 13.57 -3.41 19.48
C ALA A 134 13.01 -4.72 20.03
N LYS A 135 11.69 -4.76 20.13
CA LYS A 135 10.89 -5.95 20.39
C LYS A 135 10.02 -6.20 19.16
N MET A 136 10.20 -7.34 18.50
CA MET A 136 9.46 -7.70 17.29
C MET A 136 8.53 -8.87 17.57
N LEU A 137 7.26 -8.69 17.23
CA LEU A 137 6.23 -9.73 17.30
C LEU A 137 5.77 -10.09 15.89
N ILE A 138 5.98 -11.35 15.50
CA ILE A 138 5.51 -11.89 14.22
C ILE A 138 4.30 -12.79 14.48
N GLN A 139 3.10 -12.38 14.06
CA GLN A 139 1.85 -13.11 14.29
C GLN A 139 1.20 -13.52 12.96
N CYS A 140 1.28 -14.81 12.62
CA CYS A 140 0.74 -15.34 11.36
C CYS A 140 0.02 -16.68 11.59
N ARG A 141 -1.29 -16.71 11.25
CA ARG A 141 -2.21 -17.88 11.37
C ARG A 141 -2.08 -18.68 12.68
N GLY A 142 -2.12 -18.00 13.82
CA GLY A 142 -2.08 -18.66 15.15
C GLY A 142 -0.67 -19.06 15.60
N THR A 143 0.36 -18.83 14.80
CA THR A 143 1.76 -18.85 15.22
C THR A 143 2.17 -17.44 15.64
N MET A 144 2.84 -17.34 16.78
CA MET A 144 3.43 -16.10 17.29
C MET A 144 4.90 -16.35 17.55
N LEU A 145 5.76 -15.51 16.98
CA LEU A 145 7.19 -15.49 17.25
C LEU A 145 7.52 -14.16 17.91
N GLU A 146 8.33 -14.20 18.94
CA GLU A 146 8.74 -13.02 19.70
C GLU A 146 10.26 -12.93 19.70
N PHE A 147 10.75 -11.77 19.32
CA PHE A 147 12.16 -11.45 19.27
C PHE A 147 12.44 -10.17 20.03
N GLU A 148 13.59 -10.09 20.70
CA GLU A 148 13.96 -8.92 21.48
C GLU A 148 15.47 -8.61 21.36
N SER A 149 15.79 -7.33 21.25
CA SER A 149 17.14 -6.77 21.28
C SER A 149 17.15 -5.61 22.28
N GLY A 150 18.23 -5.52 23.07
CA GLY A 150 18.38 -4.52 24.12
C GLY A 150 17.27 -4.62 25.18
N ASP A 151 16.58 -3.50 25.42
CA ASP A 151 15.48 -3.40 26.39
C ASP A 151 14.08 -3.52 25.73
N GLY A 152 14.01 -3.76 24.42
CA GLY A 152 12.75 -3.84 23.69
C GLY A 152 11.92 -2.55 23.61
N LYS A 153 12.54 -1.36 23.68
CA LYS A 153 11.83 -0.06 23.69
C LYS A 153 11.04 0.25 22.41
N HIS A 154 11.47 -0.31 21.29
CA HIS A 154 10.84 -0.12 19.98
C HIS A 154 9.98 -1.33 19.61
N GLU A 155 8.67 -1.19 19.74
CA GLU A 155 7.70 -2.25 19.42
C GLU A 155 7.46 -2.32 17.90
N ILE A 156 7.79 -3.47 17.31
CA ILE A 156 7.58 -3.82 15.90
C ILE A 156 6.58 -4.98 15.84
N TYR A 157 5.62 -4.88 14.92
CA TYR A 157 4.59 -5.88 14.69
C TYR A 157 4.62 -6.29 13.23
N VAL A 158 4.74 -7.59 12.99
CA VAL A 158 4.61 -8.19 11.68
C VAL A 158 3.44 -9.16 11.71
N TYR A 159 2.47 -8.97 10.84
CA TYR A 159 1.26 -9.79 10.88
C TYR A 159 0.66 -10.00 9.51
N TYR A 160 -0.07 -11.11 9.35
CA TYR A 160 -0.72 -11.45 8.09
C TYR A 160 -2.18 -11.01 8.09
N ARG A 161 -2.57 -10.10 7.18
CA ARG A 161 -3.94 -9.58 7.13
C ARG A 161 -4.39 -9.38 5.68
N ASN A 162 -5.59 -9.87 5.37
CA ASN A 162 -6.22 -9.75 4.04
C ASN A 162 -5.39 -10.34 2.89
N GLY A 163 -4.67 -11.44 3.14
CA GLY A 163 -3.87 -12.11 2.11
C GLY A 163 -2.46 -11.54 1.91
N GLU A 164 -2.02 -10.60 2.75
CA GLU A 164 -0.70 -9.98 2.64
C GLU A 164 -0.04 -9.80 4.03
N PRO A 165 1.29 -9.96 4.13
CA PRO A 165 2.03 -9.61 5.34
C PRO A 165 2.12 -8.09 5.49
N ARG A 166 2.09 -7.59 6.73
CA ARG A 166 2.20 -6.18 7.08
C ARG A 166 3.27 -5.99 8.13
N TYR A 167 3.96 -4.85 8.05
CA TYR A 167 4.98 -4.42 8.98
C TYR A 167 4.56 -3.07 9.57
N ASP A 168 4.29 -3.04 10.87
CA ASP A 168 3.95 -1.84 11.62
C ASP A 168 4.94 -1.65 12.75
N MET A 169 5.30 -0.40 13.04
CA MET A 169 6.15 -0.07 14.17
C MET A 169 5.52 1.09 14.94
N LYS A 170 5.55 0.98 16.26
CA LYS A 170 5.16 2.08 17.13
C LYS A 170 6.30 3.08 17.22
N GLU A 171 5.98 4.36 17.01
CA GLU A 171 6.97 5.44 17.05
C GLU A 171 6.67 6.29 18.29
N PRO A 172 7.26 5.94 19.45
CA PRO A 172 6.88 6.52 20.75
C PRO A 172 7.29 7.99 20.88
N THR A 173 8.26 8.45 20.09
CA THR A 173 8.73 9.82 20.09
C THR A 173 8.79 10.40 18.68
N MET A 174 8.79 11.72 18.60
CA MET A 174 8.87 12.43 17.33
C MET A 174 10.25 12.30 16.68
N GLU A 175 11.28 12.12 17.48
CA GLU A 175 12.65 11.86 17.03
C GLU A 175 12.73 10.50 16.32
N VAL A 176 12.11 9.45 16.88
CA VAL A 176 12.04 8.12 16.24
C VAL A 176 11.27 8.20 14.92
N TYR A 177 10.11 8.87 14.92
CA TYR A 177 9.33 9.08 13.69
C TYR A 177 10.14 9.80 12.59
N LEU A 178 10.83 10.89 12.94
CA LEU A 178 11.65 11.64 11.98
C LEU A 178 12.85 10.83 11.48
N SER A 179 13.48 10.04 12.33
CA SER A 179 14.57 9.14 11.96
C SER A 179 14.09 8.11 10.94
N ARG A 180 12.95 7.47 11.23
CA ARG A 180 12.35 6.46 10.36
C ARG A 180 11.84 7.03 9.05
N LEU A 181 11.25 8.22 9.05
CA LEU A 181 10.81 8.91 7.82
C LEU A 181 11.97 9.20 6.85
N ARG A 182 13.22 9.29 7.36
CA ARG A 182 14.41 9.46 6.52
C ARG A 182 14.91 8.15 5.91
N SER A 183 14.85 7.04 6.64
CA SER A 183 15.24 5.71 6.14
C SER A 183 14.13 5.03 5.34
N HIS A 184 12.88 5.34 5.63
CA HIS A 184 11.67 4.84 4.99
C HIS A 184 10.84 6.01 4.44
N PRO A 185 11.16 6.47 3.21
CA PRO A 185 10.33 7.44 2.52
C PRO A 185 8.89 6.94 2.41
N GLU A 186 7.93 7.79 2.79
CA GLU A 186 6.51 7.48 2.67
C GLU A 186 6.11 7.38 1.19
N ARG A 187 5.11 6.55 0.89
CA ARG A 187 4.58 6.48 -0.48
C ARG A 187 4.03 7.84 -0.86
N LEU A 188 4.36 8.34 -2.05
CA LEU A 188 3.89 9.62 -2.54
C LEU A 188 2.42 9.51 -2.95
N SER A 189 1.56 10.07 -2.10
CA SER A 189 0.13 10.28 -2.33
C SER A 189 -0.29 11.54 -1.57
N VAL A 190 -1.43 12.13 -1.97
CA VAL A 190 -2.01 13.28 -1.25
C VAL A 190 -2.31 12.93 0.21
N GLU A 191 -2.85 11.73 0.43
CA GLU A 191 -3.15 11.22 1.77
C GLU A 191 -1.89 11.13 2.64
N ASN A 192 -0.80 10.58 2.12
CA ASN A 192 0.44 10.46 2.89
C ASN A 192 1.14 11.81 3.09
N LEU A 193 1.05 12.74 2.14
CA LEU A 193 1.52 14.11 2.32
C LEU A 193 0.78 14.79 3.50
N LEU A 194 -0.55 14.68 3.54
CA LEU A 194 -1.38 15.19 4.64
C LEU A 194 -1.08 14.49 5.96
N LYS A 195 -0.95 13.15 5.94
CA LYS A 195 -0.60 12.35 7.14
C LYS A 195 0.71 12.83 7.75
N VAL A 196 1.76 12.99 6.94
CA VAL A 196 3.06 13.49 7.40
C VAL A 196 2.95 14.93 7.89
N GLN A 197 2.26 15.81 7.15
CA GLN A 197 2.04 17.20 7.56
C GLN A 197 1.38 17.29 8.95
N ASN A 198 0.24 16.63 9.13
CA ASN A 198 -0.53 16.63 10.37
C ASN A 198 0.28 16.06 11.53
N ARG A 199 1.08 15.02 11.28
CA ARG A 199 1.92 14.42 12.32
C ARG A 199 3.07 15.33 12.75
N LEU A 200 3.67 16.05 11.83
CA LEU A 200 4.68 17.06 12.13
C LEU A 200 4.09 18.25 12.90
N GLU A 201 2.84 18.63 12.60
CA GLU A 201 2.10 19.66 13.35
C GLU A 201 1.81 19.20 14.78
N ALA A 202 1.21 18.02 14.95
CA ALA A 202 0.93 17.45 16.26
C ALA A 202 2.19 17.26 17.11
N GLY A 203 3.32 16.93 16.48
CA GLY A 203 4.62 16.77 17.14
C GLY A 203 5.38 18.08 17.38
N GLY A 204 4.82 19.25 17.06
CA GLY A 204 5.47 20.55 17.24
C GLY A 204 6.73 20.75 16.37
N LYS A 205 6.91 19.94 15.32
CA LYS A 205 8.04 20.04 14.38
C LYS A 205 7.69 20.80 13.11
N MET A 206 6.46 21.30 12.98
CA MET A 206 6.01 22.11 11.84
C MET A 206 6.43 23.58 12.00
N THR A 207 7.33 24.02 11.14
CA THR A 207 7.68 25.45 11.00
C THR A 207 6.83 26.07 9.89
N GLU A 208 6.62 27.39 9.93
CA GLU A 208 5.85 28.11 8.90
C GLU A 208 6.37 27.88 7.47
N VAL A 209 7.70 27.89 7.28
CA VAL A 209 8.31 27.62 5.97
C VAL A 209 8.00 26.20 5.48
N LEU A 210 8.12 25.21 6.36
CA LEU A 210 7.81 23.82 6.05
C LEU A 210 6.32 23.62 5.73
N ARG A 211 5.43 24.30 6.47
CA ARG A 211 3.99 24.29 6.21
C ARG A 211 3.68 24.77 4.79
N ARG A 212 4.24 25.92 4.39
CA ARG A 212 4.07 26.45 3.03
C ARG A 212 4.64 25.50 1.95
N CYS A 213 5.73 24.80 2.23
CA CYS A 213 6.22 23.75 1.34
C CYS A 213 5.21 22.61 1.17
N PHE A 214 4.61 22.12 2.27
CA PHE A 214 3.57 21.09 2.20
C PHE A 214 2.33 21.58 1.45
N GLU A 215 1.86 22.79 1.73
CA GLU A 215 0.72 23.41 1.05
C GLU A 215 0.97 23.49 -0.46
N LEU A 216 2.13 23.99 -0.89
CA LEU A 216 2.47 24.08 -2.30
C LEU A 216 2.58 22.69 -2.95
N ALA A 217 3.15 21.71 -2.24
CA ALA A 217 3.23 20.34 -2.72
C ALA A 217 1.82 19.73 -2.90
N LEU A 218 0.94 19.89 -1.92
CA LEU A 218 -0.45 19.42 -1.93
C LEU A 218 -1.28 20.12 -3.03
N GLU A 219 -1.00 21.39 -3.32
CA GLU A 219 -1.70 22.14 -4.36
C GLU A 219 -1.27 21.73 -5.77
N LYS A 220 0.05 21.56 -6.00
CA LYS A 220 0.61 21.33 -7.34
C LYS A 220 0.71 19.87 -7.73
N PHE A 221 1.10 18.99 -6.82
CA PHE A 221 1.33 17.57 -7.16
C PHE A 221 0.10 16.87 -7.79
N PRO A 222 -1.13 17.06 -7.29
CA PRO A 222 -2.31 16.42 -7.91
C PRO A 222 -2.61 16.93 -9.32
N LYS A 223 -2.12 18.13 -9.67
CA LYS A 223 -2.29 18.76 -10.98
C LYS A 223 -1.22 18.32 -11.98
N GLU A 224 -0.15 17.64 -11.54
CA GLU A 224 0.86 17.11 -12.45
C GLU A 224 0.28 15.94 -13.27
N PRO A 225 0.76 15.73 -14.50
CA PRO A 225 0.34 14.59 -15.31
C PRO A 225 0.48 13.23 -14.60
N VAL A 226 -0.43 12.29 -14.86
CA VAL A 226 -0.44 10.96 -14.21
C VAL A 226 0.87 10.18 -14.41
N TYR A 227 1.48 10.27 -15.60
CA TYR A 227 2.76 9.59 -15.86
C TYR A 227 3.90 10.16 -15.00
N LEU A 228 3.83 11.44 -14.62
CA LEU A 228 4.77 12.06 -13.69
C LEU A 228 4.55 11.52 -12.28
N GLN A 229 3.31 11.56 -11.81
CA GLN A 229 2.92 11.12 -10.48
C GLN A 229 3.30 9.66 -10.19
N ASN A 230 3.12 8.75 -11.16
CA ASN A 230 3.34 7.31 -10.99
C ASN A 230 4.82 6.90 -10.81
N LYS A 231 5.77 7.78 -11.11
CA LYS A 231 7.21 7.54 -10.96
C LYS A 231 7.92 8.71 -10.28
N ALA A 232 7.20 9.48 -9.47
CA ALA A 232 7.73 10.69 -8.86
C ALA A 232 8.49 10.41 -7.57
N ARG A 233 9.58 11.14 -7.40
CA ARG A 233 10.31 11.33 -6.16
C ARG A 233 10.12 12.77 -5.73
N LEU A 234 9.24 13.01 -4.76
CA LEU A 234 8.98 14.35 -4.23
C LEU A 234 9.84 14.58 -2.99
N VAL A 235 10.60 15.67 -3.00
CA VAL A 235 11.52 16.06 -1.93
C VAL A 235 11.11 17.43 -1.41
N ILE A 236 10.67 17.49 -0.15
CA ILE A 236 10.47 18.74 0.56
C ILE A 236 11.73 19.03 1.37
N SER A 237 12.43 20.13 1.05
CA SER A 237 13.69 20.51 1.71
C SER A 237 13.57 21.89 2.34
N THR A 238 13.91 21.99 3.63
CA THR A 238 14.07 23.25 4.35
C THR A 238 15.38 23.21 5.16
N VAL A 239 15.74 24.30 5.84
CA VAL A 239 16.96 24.34 6.67
C VAL A 239 16.95 23.18 7.68
N GLY A 240 17.94 22.28 7.56
CA GLY A 240 18.11 21.11 8.44
C GLY A 240 17.05 20.01 8.32
N LYS A 241 16.09 20.10 7.38
CA LYS A 241 15.04 19.09 7.21
C LYS A 241 14.88 18.72 5.75
N ARG A 242 14.78 17.40 5.51
CA ARG A 242 14.52 16.83 4.20
C ARG A 242 13.55 15.68 4.37
N THR A 243 12.41 15.78 3.71
CA THR A 243 11.38 14.74 3.69
C THR A 243 11.25 14.25 2.26
N VAL A 244 11.29 12.94 2.07
CA VAL A 244 11.23 12.30 0.76
C VAL A 244 9.97 11.45 0.69
N PHE A 245 9.28 11.54 -0.45
CA PHE A 245 8.14 10.72 -0.79
C PHE A 245 8.38 10.04 -2.12
N LEU A 246 8.01 8.76 -2.25
CA LEU A 246 8.29 7.96 -3.44
C LEU A 246 7.04 7.34 -4.05
N SER A 247 6.91 7.45 -5.37
CA SER A 247 5.95 6.72 -6.19
C SER A 247 6.71 5.98 -7.29
N GLY A 248 6.39 4.69 -7.47
CA GLY A 248 7.12 3.81 -8.37
C GLY A 248 8.62 3.81 -8.07
N ASN A 249 9.44 3.95 -9.12
CA ASN A 249 10.91 3.93 -9.02
C ASN A 249 11.53 5.32 -8.74
N GLY A 250 10.73 6.39 -8.65
CA GLY A 250 11.22 7.73 -8.34
C GLY A 250 12.07 8.40 -9.44
N GLU A 251 11.89 8.03 -10.71
CA GLU A 251 12.62 8.58 -11.87
C GLU A 251 12.38 10.08 -12.09
N ASN A 252 11.19 10.59 -11.76
CA ASN A 252 10.84 12.00 -11.94
C ASN A 252 11.06 12.76 -10.64
N GLU A 253 11.99 13.71 -10.60
CA GLU A 253 12.25 14.46 -9.38
C GLU A 253 11.34 15.68 -9.26
N ILE A 254 10.72 15.84 -8.11
CA ILE A 254 9.95 17.03 -7.73
C ILE A 254 10.60 17.59 -6.48
N ASN A 255 11.10 18.82 -6.52
CA ASN A 255 11.75 19.47 -5.40
C ASN A 255 10.92 20.66 -4.94
N VAL A 256 10.61 20.72 -3.65
CA VAL A 256 9.89 21.83 -3.02
C VAL A 256 10.76 22.42 -1.91
N TYR A 257 11.15 23.67 -2.05
CA TYR A 257 12.11 24.31 -1.14
C TYR A 257 11.98 25.84 -1.14
N PRO A 258 12.30 26.53 -0.04
CA PRO A 258 12.41 27.99 -0.03
C PRO A 258 13.67 28.42 -0.80
N ASP A 259 13.56 29.44 -1.63
CA ASP A 259 14.72 30.11 -2.21
C ASP A 259 15.35 31.13 -1.25
N ASN A 260 16.35 31.85 -1.74
CA ASN A 260 17.14 32.84 -1.00
C ASN A 260 16.28 34.02 -0.51
N THR A 261 15.12 34.23 -1.11
CA THR A 261 14.16 35.29 -0.75
C THR A 261 13.07 34.79 0.19
N GLY A 262 13.05 33.49 0.49
CA GLY A 262 12.02 32.84 1.29
C GLY A 262 10.77 32.44 0.51
N LEU A 263 10.75 32.63 -0.81
CA LEU A 263 9.66 32.15 -1.67
C LEU A 263 9.79 30.65 -1.90
N ILE A 264 8.68 29.93 -1.77
CA ILE A 264 8.68 28.48 -1.95
C ILE A 264 8.65 28.16 -3.44
N GLN A 265 9.68 27.44 -3.89
CA GLN A 265 9.83 26.95 -5.25
C GLN A 265 9.27 25.54 -5.38
N TYR A 266 8.66 25.25 -6.53
CA TYR A 266 8.21 23.91 -6.92
C TYR A 266 8.84 23.56 -8.26
N VAL A 267 9.90 22.75 -8.23
CA VAL A 267 10.74 22.46 -9.39
C VAL A 267 10.60 20.99 -9.76
N VAL A 268 10.15 20.73 -10.99
CA VAL A 268 10.06 19.36 -11.52
C VAL A 268 11.18 19.14 -12.53
N LYS A 269 11.93 18.06 -12.35
CA LYS A 269 12.94 17.58 -13.28
C LYS A 269 12.46 16.25 -13.84
N VAL A 270 12.30 16.20 -15.15
CA VAL A 270 11.84 15.02 -15.86
C VAL A 270 12.92 14.56 -16.83
N PRO A 271 13.27 13.27 -16.85
CA PRO A 271 14.15 12.75 -17.89
C PRO A 271 13.38 12.69 -19.22
N GLY A 272 13.96 13.25 -20.27
CA GLY A 272 13.46 13.10 -21.65
C GLY A 272 12.52 14.21 -22.12
N TRP A 273 12.63 14.52 -23.42
CA TRP A 273 11.91 15.62 -24.06
C TRP A 273 10.38 15.41 -24.09
N TRP A 274 9.92 14.18 -24.26
CA TRP A 274 8.48 13.86 -24.26
C TRP A 274 7.79 14.17 -22.95
N ALA A 275 8.47 13.94 -21.82
CA ALA A 275 7.93 14.30 -20.50
C ALA A 275 7.87 15.82 -20.32
N TRP A 276 8.82 16.57 -20.90
CA TRP A 276 8.73 18.02 -20.91
C TRP A 276 7.55 18.50 -21.77
N VAL A 277 7.36 17.93 -22.97
CA VAL A 277 6.25 18.26 -23.86
C VAL A 277 4.91 17.97 -23.18
N ALA A 278 4.73 16.77 -22.62
CA ALA A 278 3.48 16.36 -21.99
C ALA A 278 3.03 17.31 -20.85
N ARG A 279 3.97 17.79 -20.04
CA ARG A 279 3.69 18.78 -18.99
C ARG A 279 3.36 20.17 -19.55
N ASN A 280 4.01 20.56 -20.63
CA ASN A 280 3.83 21.86 -21.27
C ASN A 280 2.81 21.83 -22.41
N MET A 281 2.05 20.74 -22.61
CA MET A 281 1.17 20.56 -23.77
C MET A 281 0.19 21.71 -23.94
N VAL A 282 -0.39 22.21 -22.84
CA VAL A 282 -1.31 23.36 -22.87
C VAL A 282 -0.57 24.62 -23.33
N THR A 283 0.60 24.91 -22.77
CA THR A 283 1.42 26.06 -23.14
C THR A 283 1.88 25.96 -24.60
N ILE A 284 2.32 24.78 -25.04
CA ILE A 284 2.75 24.51 -26.41
C ILE A 284 1.56 24.69 -27.36
N ALA A 285 0.39 24.15 -27.03
CA ALA A 285 -0.81 24.33 -27.84
C ALA A 285 -1.18 25.82 -27.96
N LEU A 286 -1.21 26.56 -26.85
CA LEU A 286 -1.52 27.99 -26.87
C LEU A 286 -0.53 28.82 -27.69
N VAL A 287 0.76 28.47 -27.69
CA VAL A 287 1.78 29.20 -28.46
C VAL A 287 1.79 28.77 -29.93
N THR A 288 1.57 27.50 -30.23
CA THR A 288 1.65 26.97 -31.61
C THR A 288 0.38 27.19 -32.42
N ILE A 289 -0.80 27.15 -31.80
CA ILE A 289 -2.09 27.34 -32.47
C ILE A 289 -2.14 28.66 -33.27
N PRO A 290 -1.77 29.84 -32.72
CA PRO A 290 -1.74 31.10 -33.47
C PRO A 290 -0.74 31.07 -34.64
N VAL A 291 0.41 30.41 -34.46
CA VAL A 291 1.46 30.31 -35.49
C VAL A 291 1.00 29.50 -36.69
N PHE A 292 0.17 28.48 -36.50
CA PHE A 292 -0.37 27.68 -37.62
C PHE A 292 -1.66 28.26 -38.19
N ILE A 293 -2.54 28.85 -37.37
CA ILE A 293 -3.81 29.41 -37.82
C ILE A 293 -3.60 30.69 -38.64
N CYS A 294 -2.69 31.58 -38.25
CA CYS A 294 -2.47 32.85 -38.94
C CYS A 294 -2.04 32.69 -40.42
N PRO A 295 -1.03 31.87 -40.77
CA PRO A 295 -0.66 31.62 -42.16
C PRO A 295 -1.76 30.90 -42.93
N MET A 296 -2.51 30.01 -42.29
CA MET A 296 -3.59 29.28 -42.95
C MET A 296 -4.75 30.21 -43.35
N ILE A 297 -5.11 31.17 -42.49
CA ILE A 297 -6.09 32.23 -42.81
C ILE A 297 -5.58 33.12 -43.95
N ILE A 298 -4.31 33.51 -43.93
CA ILE A 298 -3.71 34.32 -45.00
C ILE A 298 -3.70 33.55 -46.34
N TYR A 299 -3.37 32.25 -46.30
CA TYR A 299 -3.38 31.37 -47.47
C TYR A 299 -4.79 31.20 -48.06
N GLN A 300 -5.81 30.99 -47.23
CA GLN A 300 -7.20 30.91 -47.70
C GLN A 300 -7.67 32.23 -48.32
N LYS A 301 -7.31 33.37 -47.72
CA LYS A 301 -7.69 34.70 -48.21
C LYS A 301 -7.01 35.06 -49.55
N THR A 302 -5.78 34.61 -49.75
CA THR A 302 -5.06 34.79 -51.03
C THR A 302 -5.57 33.87 -52.13
N ARG A 303 -6.02 32.65 -51.79
CA ARG A 303 -6.66 31.72 -52.73
C ARG A 303 -8.02 32.20 -53.23
N GLN A 304 -8.84 32.86 -52.40
CA GLN A 304 -10.14 33.40 -52.82
C GLN A 304 -10.07 34.64 -53.72
N ARG A 305 -8.88 35.27 -53.86
CA ARG A 305 -8.68 36.46 -54.71
C ARG A 305 -8.13 36.15 -56.10
N ARG A 306 -7.83 34.89 -56.41
CA ARG A 306 -7.49 34.41 -57.76
C ARG A 306 -8.69 33.68 -58.33
#